data_AF-A0A497EQS6-F1
#
_entry.id   AF-A0A497EQS6-F1
#
_cell.length_a   1.000
_cell.length_b   1.000
_cell.length_c   1.000
_cell.angle_alpha   90.00
_cell.angle_beta   90.00
_cell.angle_gamma   90.00
#
_symmetry.space_group_name_H-M   'P 1'
#
loop_
_entity.id
_entity.type
_entity.pdbx_description
1 polymer ?
#
loop_
_entity_poly.entity_id
_entity_poly.type
_entity_poly.pdbx_seq_one_letter_code
_entity_poly.pdbx_strand_id
1 'polypeptide(L)'
;MEISLKVEELKALLRYALAHCNFNCPADRDPETCLLMVRLCEKIGIKPPPCVEEMGGFGIEEFQRKVRDIEERHRKPIAEVLSSFEKEGTVTLQDEIDRIEGTFAVKMLDVLSKEKERKDLERKEGK
;
A
#
# COMPACT_ATOMS: atom_id res chain seq x y z
N MET A 1 -15.34 21.59 -6.78
CA MET A 1 -14.59 22.02 -7.97
C MET A 1 -14.09 20.75 -8.66
N GLU A 2 -14.43 20.55 -9.92
CA GLU A 2 -13.93 19.42 -10.71
C GLU A 2 -12.82 19.91 -11.65
N ILE A 3 -11.76 19.11 -11.77
CA ILE A 3 -10.62 19.37 -12.65
C ILE A 3 -10.57 18.26 -13.68
N SER A 4 -10.46 18.61 -14.96
CA SER A 4 -10.24 17.66 -16.05
C SER A 4 -8.79 17.73 -16.53
N LEU A 5 -8.21 16.56 -16.78
CA LEU A 5 -6.87 16.41 -17.35
C LEU A 5 -6.93 15.47 -18.55
N LYS A 6 -6.15 15.77 -19.58
CA LYS A 6 -5.88 14.81 -20.66
C LYS A 6 -5.08 13.64 -20.09
N VAL A 7 -5.26 12.46 -20.68
CA VAL A 7 -4.51 11.25 -20.27
C VAL A 7 -2.99 11.48 -20.29
N GLU A 8 -2.48 12.22 -21.28
CA GLU A 8 -1.04 12.52 -21.36
C GLU A 8 -0.56 13.47 -20.26
N GLU A 9 -1.39 14.41 -19.80
CA GLU A 9 -1.09 15.28 -18.66
C GLU A 9 -1.04 14.47 -17.36
N LEU A 10 -2.00 13.56 -17.17
CA LEU A 10 -2.02 12.64 -16.04
C LEU A 10 -0.81 11.70 -16.05
N LYS A 11 -0.41 11.16 -17.22
CA LYS A 11 0.81 10.35 -17.36
C LYS A 11 2.06 11.15 -16.96
N ALA A 12 2.16 12.41 -17.34
CA ALA A 12 3.28 13.26 -16.96
C ALA A 12 3.35 13.47 -15.44
N LEU A 13 2.20 13.76 -14.80
CA LEU A 13 2.10 13.88 -13.35
C LEU A 13 2.45 12.58 -12.62
N LEU A 14 1.94 11.45 -13.10
CA LEU A 14 2.22 10.15 -12.48
C LEU A 14 3.69 9.75 -12.62
N ARG A 15 4.33 10.01 -13.78
CA ARG A 15 5.79 9.77 -13.90
C ARG A 15 6.58 10.59 -12.90
N TYR A 16 6.19 11.84 -12.68
CA TYR A 16 6.82 12.69 -11.67
C TYR A 16 6.58 12.15 -10.25
N ALA A 17 5.34 11.77 -9.92
CA ALA A 17 5.00 11.18 -8.64
C ALA A 17 5.72 9.84 -8.40
N LEU A 18 5.87 9.00 -9.43
CA LEU A 18 6.61 7.74 -9.35
C LEU A 18 8.11 7.95 -9.10
N ALA A 19 8.66 9.12 -9.43
CA ALA A 19 10.02 9.45 -9.01
C ALA A 19 10.14 9.51 -7.48
N HIS A 20 9.12 10.05 -6.79
CA HIS A 20 9.08 10.06 -5.32
C HIS A 20 9.15 8.63 -4.73
N CYS A 21 8.52 7.65 -5.37
CA CYS A 21 8.61 6.24 -4.95
C CYS A 21 10.05 5.70 -4.97
N ASN A 22 10.92 6.22 -5.83
CA ASN A 22 12.31 5.75 -5.92
C ASN A 22 13.24 6.42 -4.91
N PHE A 23 12.87 7.59 -4.36
CA PHE A 23 13.78 8.39 -3.53
C PHE A 23 13.34 8.51 -2.07
N ASN A 24 12.03 8.42 -1.78
CA ASN A 24 11.49 8.70 -0.45
C ASN A 24 10.71 7.52 0.14
N CYS A 25 10.41 6.48 -0.65
CA CYS A 25 9.87 5.23 -0.13
C CYS A 25 10.98 4.46 0.63
N PRO A 26 10.72 3.91 1.82
CA PRO A 26 9.42 3.76 2.49
C PRO A 26 9.07 4.85 3.53
N ALA A 27 9.89 5.88 3.71
CA ALA A 27 9.73 6.86 4.78
C ALA A 27 8.41 7.66 4.68
N ASP A 28 8.04 8.07 3.47
CA ASP A 28 6.91 8.98 3.22
C ASP A 28 5.68 8.29 2.62
N ARG A 29 5.63 6.95 2.65
CA ARG A 29 4.55 6.21 1.97
C ARG A 29 3.22 6.39 2.68
N ASP A 30 2.18 6.68 1.89
CA ASP A 30 0.79 6.76 2.33
C ASP A 30 -0.05 5.69 1.63
N PRO A 31 -0.74 4.80 2.37
CA PRO A 31 -1.50 3.70 1.78
C PRO A 31 -2.57 4.13 0.77
N GLU A 32 -3.33 5.20 1.05
CA GLU A 32 -4.39 5.66 0.15
C GLU A 32 -3.82 6.20 -1.16
N THR A 33 -2.79 7.05 -1.05
CA THR A 33 -2.07 7.62 -2.20
C THR A 33 -1.39 6.54 -3.02
N CYS A 34 -0.73 5.58 -2.36
CA CYS A 34 -0.10 4.44 -3.04
C CYS A 34 -1.14 3.62 -3.82
N LEU A 35 -2.27 3.28 -3.21
CA LEU A 35 -3.33 2.53 -3.89
C LEU A 35 -3.88 3.32 -5.09
N LEU A 36 -4.16 4.61 -4.91
CA LEU A 36 -4.64 5.47 -5.99
C LEU A 36 -3.66 5.50 -7.16
N MET A 37 -2.37 5.70 -6.89
CA MET A 37 -1.33 5.68 -7.92
C MET A 37 -1.29 4.36 -8.68
N VAL A 38 -1.32 3.22 -7.97
CA VAL A 38 -1.34 1.89 -8.60
C VAL A 38 -2.56 1.73 -9.51
N ARG A 39 -3.76 2.08 -9.02
CA ARG A 39 -5.00 1.99 -9.81
C ARG A 39 -4.97 2.91 -11.04
N LEU A 40 -4.40 4.11 -10.91
CA LEU A 40 -4.24 5.03 -12.04
C LEU A 40 -3.25 4.47 -13.06
N CYS A 41 -2.12 3.92 -12.64
CA CYS A 41 -1.15 3.28 -13.52
C CYS A 41 -1.79 2.13 -14.31
N GLU A 42 -2.53 1.25 -13.64
CA GLU A 42 -3.29 0.16 -14.25
C GLU A 42 -4.29 0.68 -15.29
N LYS A 43 -5.06 1.72 -14.95
CA LYS A 43 -6.12 2.26 -15.81
C LYS A 43 -5.61 2.93 -17.08
N ILE A 44 -4.44 3.59 -17.02
CA ILE A 44 -3.89 4.34 -18.17
C ILE A 44 -2.77 3.61 -18.91
N GLY A 45 -2.42 2.39 -18.46
CA GLY A 45 -1.44 1.53 -19.11
C GLY A 45 0.01 2.02 -18.97
N ILE A 46 0.39 2.54 -17.81
CA ILE A 46 1.81 2.83 -17.49
C ILE A 46 2.35 1.83 -16.48
N LYS A 47 3.68 1.64 -16.46
CA LYS A 47 4.33 0.72 -15.53
C LYS A 47 4.00 1.13 -14.08
N PRO A 48 3.54 0.21 -13.22
CA PRO A 48 3.32 0.50 -11.80
C PRO A 48 4.63 0.78 -11.05
N PRO A 49 4.57 1.34 -9.83
CA PRO A 49 5.76 1.49 -8.99
C PRO A 49 6.45 0.13 -8.72
N PRO A 50 7.78 0.10 -8.47
CA PRO A 50 8.54 -1.13 -8.27
C PRO A 50 7.97 -2.06 -7.18
N CYS A 51 7.42 -1.48 -6.11
CA CYS A 51 6.86 -2.24 -4.99
C CYS A 51 5.70 -3.17 -5.39
N VAL A 52 4.99 -2.89 -6.48
CA VAL A 52 3.92 -3.78 -6.98
C VAL A 52 4.51 -5.10 -7.49
N GLU A 53 5.64 -5.02 -8.19
CA GLU A 53 6.35 -6.20 -8.71
C GLU A 53 6.99 -7.00 -7.57
N GLU A 54 7.65 -6.32 -6.63
CA GLU A 54 8.27 -6.93 -5.44
C GLU A 54 7.26 -7.65 -4.54
N MET A 55 6.06 -7.08 -4.39
CA MET A 55 4.98 -7.68 -3.61
C MET A 55 4.22 -8.78 -4.38
N GLY A 56 4.45 -8.94 -5.68
CA GLY A 56 3.69 -9.85 -6.55
C GLY A 56 2.24 -9.42 -6.76
N GLY A 57 1.94 -8.13 -6.56
CA GLY A 57 0.58 -7.57 -6.62
C GLY A 57 0.35 -6.47 -5.59
N PHE A 58 -0.87 -5.90 -5.62
CA PHE A 58 -1.28 -4.81 -4.73
C PHE A 58 -2.73 -5.00 -4.27
N GLY A 59 -3.04 -6.20 -3.80
CA GLY A 59 -4.35 -6.63 -3.31
C GLY A 59 -4.32 -7.17 -1.89
N ILE A 60 -5.50 -7.55 -1.40
CA ILE A 60 -5.68 -8.00 -0.01
C ILE A 60 -4.80 -9.22 0.29
N GLU A 61 -4.71 -10.16 -0.65
CA GLU A 61 -3.98 -11.41 -0.47
C GLU A 61 -2.47 -11.18 -0.28
N GLU A 62 -1.87 -10.25 -1.05
CA GLU A 62 -0.45 -9.92 -0.93
C GLU A 62 -0.12 -9.28 0.42
N PHE A 63 -0.94 -8.34 0.88
CA PHE A 63 -0.72 -7.69 2.17
C PHE A 63 -1.02 -8.63 3.36
N GLN A 64 -2.01 -9.51 3.24
CA GLN A 64 -2.25 -10.56 4.24
C GLN A 64 -1.08 -11.54 4.31
N ARG A 65 -0.48 -11.92 3.17
CA ARG A 65 0.73 -12.75 3.15
C ARG A 65 1.88 -12.06 3.88
N LYS A 66 2.12 -10.78 3.57
CA LYS A 66 3.15 -9.99 4.26
C LYS A 66 2.93 -9.93 5.78
N VAL A 67 1.69 -9.76 6.23
CA VAL A 67 1.34 -9.80 7.66
C VAL A 67 1.69 -11.16 8.27
N ARG A 68 1.27 -12.27 7.64
CA ARG A 68 1.59 -13.63 8.12
C ARG A 68 3.09 -13.88 8.20
N ASP A 69 3.85 -13.45 7.19
CA ASP A 69 5.31 -13.61 7.19
C ASP A 69 5.97 -12.92 8.40
N ILE A 70 5.46 -11.76 8.81
CA ILE A 70 5.92 -11.03 10.00
C ILE A 70 5.48 -11.76 11.27
N GLU A 71 4.21 -12.17 11.36
CA GLU A 71 3.69 -12.92 12.50
C GLU A 71 4.48 -14.22 12.75
N GLU A 72 4.85 -14.93 11.68
CA GLU A 72 5.66 -16.14 11.75
C GLU A 72 7.08 -15.87 12.26
N ARG A 73 7.72 -14.78 11.79
CA ARG A 73 9.05 -14.37 12.26
C ARG A 73 9.07 -14.07 13.77
N HIS A 74 8.03 -13.40 14.27
CA HIS A 74 7.93 -12.95 15.66
C HIS A 74 7.18 -13.92 16.58
N ARG A 75 6.51 -14.94 16.01
CA ARG A 75 5.64 -15.91 16.70
C ARG A 75 4.55 -15.24 17.55
N LYS A 76 4.03 -14.11 17.06
CA LYS A 76 3.03 -13.29 17.73
C LYS A 76 2.07 -12.68 16.70
N PRO A 77 0.82 -12.39 17.07
CA PRO A 77 -0.10 -11.62 16.23
C PRO A 77 0.48 -10.24 15.87
N ILE A 78 0.19 -9.74 14.67
CA ILE A 78 0.78 -8.50 14.15
C ILE A 78 0.51 -7.30 15.05
N ALA A 79 -0.67 -7.26 15.68
CA ALA A 79 -1.02 -6.20 16.62
C ALA A 79 -0.10 -6.18 17.85
N GLU A 80 0.30 -7.35 18.35
CA GLU A 80 1.24 -7.46 19.47
C GLU A 80 2.66 -7.08 19.03
N VAL A 81 3.07 -7.52 17.84
CA VAL A 81 4.39 -7.21 17.26
C VAL A 81 4.57 -5.69 17.10
N LEU A 82 3.61 -5.03 16.45
CA LEU A 82 3.67 -3.58 16.23
C LEU A 82 3.59 -2.80 17.55
N SER A 83 2.77 -3.26 18.52
CA SER A 83 2.69 -2.67 19.86
C SER A 83 4.02 -2.78 20.62
N SER A 84 4.74 -3.91 20.50
CA SER A 84 6.09 -4.02 21.09
C SER A 84 7.08 -3.05 20.43
N PHE A 85 7.07 -2.93 19.10
CA PHE A 85 7.97 -1.99 18.41
C PHE A 85 7.71 -0.52 18.80
N GLU A 86 6.45 -0.15 19.06
CA GLU A 86 6.10 1.20 19.50
C GLU A 86 6.53 1.48 20.94
N LYS A 87 6.36 0.51 21.86
CA LYS A 87 6.64 0.69 23.29
C LYS A 87 8.11 0.49 23.66
N GLU A 88 8.73 -0.51 23.07
CA GLU A 88 10.06 -1.01 23.45
C GLU A 88 11.13 -0.61 22.41
N GLY A 89 10.71 -0.17 21.22
CA GLY A 89 11.59 0.11 20.09
C GLY A 89 11.93 -1.15 19.29
N THR A 90 12.75 -0.97 18.26
CA THR A 90 13.30 -2.04 17.42
C THR A 90 14.75 -2.32 17.80
N VAL A 91 15.16 -3.59 17.83
CA VAL A 91 16.51 -3.99 18.27
C VAL A 91 17.38 -4.35 17.06
N THR A 92 16.82 -5.04 16.09
CA THR A 92 17.51 -5.47 14.88
C THR A 92 17.07 -4.69 13.65
N LEU A 93 17.89 -4.72 12.59
CA LEU A 93 17.48 -4.19 11.29
C LEU A 93 16.21 -4.88 10.77
N GLN A 94 16.08 -6.20 11.00
CA GLN A 94 14.89 -6.94 10.60
C GLN A 94 13.64 -6.46 11.36
N ASP A 95 13.77 -6.13 12.64
CA ASP A 95 12.66 -5.56 13.43
C ASP A 95 12.22 -4.22 12.86
N GLU A 96 13.18 -3.38 12.44
CA GLU A 96 12.87 -2.09 11.83
C GLU A 96 12.18 -2.24 10.47
N ILE A 97 12.64 -3.19 9.65
CA ILE A 97 11.98 -3.56 8.40
C ILE A 97 10.55 -4.06 8.68
N ASP A 98 10.38 -4.98 9.63
CA ASP A 98 9.09 -5.55 9.99
C ASP A 98 8.13 -4.50 10.58
N ARG A 99 8.66 -3.56 11.36
CA ARG A 99 7.89 -2.41 11.88
C ARG A 99 7.37 -1.56 10.73
N ILE A 100 8.24 -1.19 9.81
CA ILE A 100 7.90 -0.36 8.66
C ILE A 100 6.89 -1.10 7.77
N GLU A 101 7.21 -2.31 7.31
CA GLU A 101 6.38 -3.13 6.43
C GLU A 101 5.05 -3.53 7.06
N GLY A 102 5.06 -4.00 8.31
CA GLY A 102 3.87 -4.43 9.03
C GLY A 102 2.90 -3.26 9.26
N THR A 103 3.40 -2.11 9.68
CA THR A 103 2.57 -0.90 9.87
C THR A 103 1.87 -0.51 8.57
N PHE A 104 2.61 -0.53 7.45
CA PHE A 104 2.03 -0.20 6.15
C PHE A 104 1.02 -1.26 5.68
N ALA A 105 1.34 -2.54 5.83
CA ALA A 105 0.48 -3.64 5.41
C ALA A 105 -0.87 -3.60 6.15
N VAL A 106 -0.86 -3.40 7.47
CA VAL A 106 -2.09 -3.28 8.27
C VAL A 106 -2.95 -2.10 7.80
N LYS A 107 -2.34 -0.92 7.60
CA LYS A 107 -3.07 0.25 7.11
C LYS A 107 -3.60 0.04 5.68
N MET A 108 -2.82 -0.59 4.81
CA MET A 108 -3.23 -0.89 3.46
C MET A 108 -4.41 -1.87 3.39
N LEU A 109 -4.45 -2.86 4.29
CA LEU A 109 -5.59 -3.78 4.40
C LEU A 109 -6.89 -3.05 4.75
N ASP A 110 -6.84 -2.04 5.63
CA ASP A 110 -7.98 -1.18 5.93
C ASP A 110 -8.44 -0.40 4.68
N VAL A 111 -7.50 0.23 3.97
CA VAL A 111 -7.79 0.97 2.72
C VAL A 111 -8.41 0.06 1.64
N LEU A 112 -7.85 -1.13 1.42
CA LEU A 112 -8.34 -2.10 0.46
C LEU A 112 -9.73 -2.64 0.83
N SER A 113 -9.98 -2.85 2.13
CA SER A 113 -11.29 -3.30 2.62
C SER A 113 -12.37 -2.23 2.34
N LYS A 114 -12.07 -0.96 2.65
CA LYS A 114 -12.95 0.17 2.33
C LYS A 114 -13.18 0.33 0.82
N GLU A 115 -12.13 0.14 0.00
CA GLU A 115 -12.26 0.15 -1.47
C GLU A 115 -13.23 -0.94 -1.95
N LYS A 116 -13.12 -2.15 -1.39
CA LYS A 116 -13.98 -3.28 -1.73
C LYS A 116 -15.43 -3.02 -1.33
N GLU A 117 -15.67 -2.58 -0.10
CA GLU A 117 -17.01 -2.25 0.39
C GLU A 117 -17.70 -1.19 -0.49
N ARG A 118 -16.98 -0.13 -0.85
CA ARG A 118 -17.49 0.91 -1.76
C ARG A 118 -17.88 0.33 -3.12
N LYS A 119 -17.01 -0.48 -3.72
CA LYS A 119 -17.28 -1.14 -5.02
C LYS A 119 -18.48 -2.09 -4.94
N ASP A 120 -18.67 -2.78 -3.82
CA ASP A 120 -19.79 -3.69 -3.60
C ASP A 120 -21.12 -2.94 -3.43
N LEU A 121 -21.11 -1.75 -2.82
CA LEU A 121 -22.27 -0.85 -2.73
C LEU A 121 -22.64 -0.29 -4.11
N GLU A 122 -21.68 0.25 -4.86
CA GLU A 122 -21.90 0.78 -6.22
C GLU A 122 -22.51 -0.28 -7.16
N ARG A 123 -22.10 -1.56 -7.03
CA ARG A 123 -22.67 -2.67 -7.81
C ARG A 123 -24.09 -3.05 -7.42
N LYS A 124 -24.52 -2.77 -6.18
CA LYS A 124 -25.88 -3.02 -5.69
C LYS A 124 -26.83 -1.89 -6.09
N GLU A 125 -26.33 -0.66 -6.16
CA GLU A 125 -27.11 0.53 -6.56
C GLU A 125 -27.22 0.70 -8.09
N GLY A 126 -26.22 0.20 -8.84
CA GLY A 126 -26.24 0.17 -10.30
C GLY A 126 -26.99 -1.03 -10.93
N LYS A 127 -27.73 -1.80 -10.13
CA LYS A 127 -28.62 -2.90 -10.54
C LYS A 127 -30.07 -2.52 -10.24
#